data_AF-A0A8H7BYL4-F1
#
_entry.id   AF-A0A8H7BYL4-F1
#
_cell.length_a   1.000
_cell.length_b   1.000
_cell.length_c   1.000
_cell.angle_alpha   90.00
_cell.angle_beta   90.00
_cell.angle_gamma   90.00
#
_symmetry.space_group_name_H-M   'P 1'
#
loop_
_entity.id
_entity.type
_entity.pdbx_description
1 polymer ?
#
loop_
_entity_poly.entity_id
_entity_poly.type
_entity_poly.pdbx_seq_one_letter_code
_entity_poly.pdbx_strand_id
1 'polypeptide(L)'
;MLQLATTYEEWAKAATKLDELDGAYLFKRRFFAEDDPTDILRKLLIGLEKWKNDPVSSEYDWELVNMRLDQLRHIRETNQGQRAMIFALRTSLARNLGDMNKPTLYSYTRIGTKQLISDYIEEAVKQLNWICDEPSDEHDLREKHDLFMNLRQSFGRTALLLSGGGTLGLHHMGVIRCLHNERLLPRILSGASSGAIMAALVGTRTNEEIHQLFEDPSAIKLDVFERAEEPESPFARLYRLLTRSQLYDVDVLADALKSNIGDYTFQEAFNRTRWILNITVSSSTLYDMPRLLNYITAPDVAASTLQLRELGIMPSVLNMVQSILSQKYSGDITIVPEIGYTQFLKLLSNPTPEFCLKAVIAGEKATWKKMSIIKNHLQIELTIDAILYRLRLRRLGELSYGTIRPGLESRSVSELNLQQPSPAITKSLTLQDRERKATKRGLLMTAPDSQLLK
;
A
#
# COMPACT_ATOMS: atom_id res chain seq x y z
N MET A 1 7.80 25.89 -11.80
CA MET A 1 6.46 25.28 -11.76
C MET A 1 6.46 23.94 -11.02
N LEU A 2 7.15 22.89 -11.50
CA LEU A 2 7.11 21.55 -10.88
C LEU A 2 7.62 21.46 -9.43
N GLN A 3 8.63 22.25 -9.04
CA GLN A 3 9.19 22.20 -7.68
C GLN A 3 8.27 22.79 -6.61
N LEU A 4 7.35 23.68 -7.01
CA LEU A 4 6.39 24.36 -6.15
C LEU A 4 5.14 23.52 -5.88
N ALA A 5 4.91 22.46 -6.65
CA ALA A 5 3.76 21.58 -6.46
C ALA A 5 3.85 20.84 -5.11
N THR A 6 2.73 20.84 -4.39
CA THR A 6 2.58 20.17 -3.10
C THR A 6 1.84 18.84 -3.24
N THR A 7 1.00 18.71 -4.26
CA THR A 7 0.25 17.48 -4.57
C THR A 7 0.62 16.93 -5.95
N TYR A 8 0.34 15.65 -6.18
CA TYR A 8 0.50 15.04 -7.50
C TYR A 8 -0.40 15.71 -8.54
N GLU A 9 -1.63 16.10 -8.21
CA GLU A 9 -2.53 16.77 -9.14
C GLU A 9 -1.99 18.12 -9.62
N GLU A 10 -1.46 18.93 -8.69
CA GLU A 10 -0.78 20.19 -9.03
C GLU A 10 0.45 19.94 -9.90
N TRP A 11 1.24 18.92 -9.54
CA TRP A 11 2.42 18.54 -10.30
C TRP A 11 2.04 18.09 -11.71
N ALA A 12 0.98 17.29 -11.84
CA ALA A 12 0.45 16.79 -13.10
C ALA A 12 -0.04 17.94 -14.00
N LYS A 13 -0.84 18.87 -13.45
CA LYS A 13 -1.28 20.08 -14.18
C LYS A 13 -0.10 20.94 -14.64
N ALA A 14 0.88 21.15 -13.77
CA ALA A 14 2.09 21.87 -14.11
C ALA A 14 2.94 21.14 -15.16
N ALA A 15 3.00 19.80 -15.10
CA ALA A 15 3.70 18.96 -16.06
C ALA A 15 3.04 19.00 -17.44
N THR A 16 1.71 18.89 -17.51
CA THR A 16 0.96 19.02 -18.76
C THR A 16 1.18 20.39 -19.39
N LYS A 17 1.04 21.48 -18.61
CA LYS A 17 1.28 22.84 -19.10
C LYS A 17 2.72 23.05 -19.57
N LEU A 18 3.69 22.45 -18.90
CA LEU A 18 5.09 22.48 -19.35
C LEU A 18 5.33 21.63 -20.59
N ASP A 19 4.61 20.53 -20.78
CA ASP A 19 4.67 19.75 -22.01
C ASP A 19 4.05 20.52 -23.19
N GLU A 20 2.96 21.27 -22.95
CA GLU A 20 2.36 22.19 -23.94
C GLU A 20 3.30 23.35 -24.32
N LEU A 21 3.97 23.95 -23.33
CA LEU A 21 4.83 25.13 -23.51
C LEU A 21 6.23 24.80 -24.03
N ASP A 22 6.87 23.75 -23.50
CA ASP A 22 8.30 23.52 -23.74
C ASP A 22 8.59 22.83 -25.07
N GLY A 23 7.59 22.28 -25.77
CA GLY A 23 7.76 21.66 -27.09
C GLY A 23 9.09 20.89 -27.21
N ALA A 24 9.36 19.99 -26.26
CA ALA A 24 10.58 19.19 -26.15
C ALA A 24 11.94 19.95 -26.20
N TYR A 25 12.35 20.73 -25.19
CA TYR A 25 13.79 21.10 -25.12
C TYR A 25 14.47 21.12 -23.74
N LEU A 26 13.85 21.59 -22.66
CA LEU A 26 14.62 21.87 -21.44
C LEU A 26 14.84 20.69 -20.46
N PHE A 27 14.13 19.58 -20.60
CA PHE A 27 14.23 18.45 -19.65
C PHE A 27 15.24 17.35 -20.06
N LYS A 28 15.45 17.12 -21.36
CA LYS A 28 16.24 15.97 -21.86
C LYS A 28 17.77 16.13 -21.76
N ARG A 29 18.29 17.35 -21.67
CA ARG A 29 19.74 17.59 -21.60
C ARG A 29 20.42 17.04 -20.33
N ARG A 30 19.65 16.62 -19.32
CA ARG A 30 20.18 16.18 -18.02
C ARG A 30 20.17 14.67 -17.77
N PHE A 31 19.49 13.88 -18.61
CA PHE A 31 19.22 12.47 -18.28
C PHE A 31 19.79 11.43 -19.25
N PHE A 32 20.11 11.77 -20.51
CA PHE A 32 20.64 10.80 -21.47
C PHE A 32 21.72 11.45 -22.34
N ALA A 33 22.92 10.88 -22.32
CA ALA A 33 24.09 11.34 -23.05
C ALA A 33 24.34 10.57 -24.37
N GLU A 34 23.36 9.81 -24.88
CA GLU A 34 23.60 8.81 -25.94
C GLU A 34 22.52 8.76 -27.05
N ASP A 35 21.75 9.82 -27.29
CA ASP A 35 20.85 9.89 -28.45
C ASP A 35 21.50 10.63 -29.64
N ASP A 36 21.32 10.11 -30.86
CA ASP A 36 21.73 10.75 -32.12
C ASP A 36 21.06 12.15 -32.24
N PRO A 37 21.84 13.23 -32.44
CA PRO A 37 21.32 14.60 -32.61
C PRO A 37 20.19 14.73 -33.63
N THR A 38 20.17 13.87 -34.65
CA THR A 38 19.19 13.90 -35.75
C THR A 38 17.80 13.45 -35.30
N ASP A 39 17.74 12.43 -34.44
CA ASP A 39 16.49 11.91 -33.89
C ASP A 39 15.88 12.92 -32.89
N ILE A 40 16.74 13.60 -32.14
CA ILE A 40 16.38 14.72 -31.26
C ILE A 40 15.72 15.85 -32.07
N LEU A 41 16.28 16.23 -33.21
CA LEU A 41 15.77 17.31 -34.07
C LEU A 41 14.40 16.96 -34.70
N ARG A 42 14.22 15.70 -35.11
CA ARG A 42 12.94 15.18 -35.61
C ARG A 42 11.85 15.24 -34.53
N LYS A 43 12.18 14.82 -33.30
CA LYS A 43 11.29 14.81 -32.14
C LYS A 43 10.90 16.22 -31.69
N LEU A 44 11.79 17.20 -31.81
CA LEU A 44 11.54 18.63 -31.60
C LEU A 44 10.51 19.21 -32.60
N LEU A 45 10.59 18.81 -33.87
CA LEU A 45 9.75 19.35 -34.95
C LEU A 45 8.30 18.80 -34.95
N ILE A 46 8.08 17.60 -34.42
CA ILE A 46 6.77 16.92 -34.45
C ILE A 46 5.82 17.52 -33.39
N GLY A 47 6.33 17.96 -32.24
CA GLY A 47 5.50 18.41 -31.11
C GLY A 47 4.99 17.24 -30.27
N LEU A 48 4.94 17.42 -28.94
CA LEU A 48 4.68 16.33 -27.99
C LEU A 48 3.28 15.70 -28.14
N GLU A 49 2.26 16.48 -28.48
CA GLU A 49 0.91 15.96 -28.74
C GLU A 49 0.86 15.10 -30.00
N LYS A 50 1.50 15.54 -31.09
CA LYS A 50 1.57 14.71 -32.31
C LYS A 50 2.35 13.43 -32.05
N TRP A 51 3.42 13.48 -31.24
CA TRP A 51 4.12 12.26 -30.84
C TRP A 51 3.24 11.33 -29.99
N LYS A 52 2.41 11.85 -29.07
CA LYS A 52 1.47 11.02 -28.30
C LYS A 52 0.43 10.35 -29.18
N ASN A 53 -0.08 11.07 -30.16
CA ASN A 53 -1.15 10.61 -31.06
C ASN A 53 -0.62 9.73 -32.21
N ASP A 54 0.65 9.82 -32.56
CA ASP A 54 1.29 8.93 -33.53
C ASP A 54 1.60 7.57 -32.88
N PRO A 55 0.94 6.48 -33.30
CA PRO A 55 1.21 5.15 -32.74
C PRO A 55 2.60 4.63 -33.11
N VAL A 56 3.19 5.07 -34.24
CA VAL A 56 4.41 4.48 -34.78
C VAL A 56 5.61 4.80 -33.89
N SER A 57 6.36 3.77 -33.51
CA SER A 57 7.62 3.91 -32.79
C SER A 57 8.46 2.65 -32.91
N SER A 58 9.78 2.79 -32.89
CA SER A 58 10.74 1.68 -32.79
C SER A 58 10.91 1.16 -31.36
N GLU A 59 10.35 1.85 -30.37
CA GLU A 59 10.52 1.51 -28.95
C GLU A 59 9.60 0.39 -28.48
N TYR A 60 8.53 0.10 -29.23
CA TYR A 60 7.52 -0.91 -28.91
C TYR A 60 6.84 -1.42 -30.20
N ASP A 61 6.28 -2.62 -30.15
CA ASP A 61 5.54 -3.22 -31.26
C ASP A 61 4.11 -2.65 -31.31
N TRP A 62 4.01 -1.48 -31.94
CA TRP A 62 2.75 -0.75 -32.08
C TRP A 62 1.74 -1.50 -32.97
N GLU A 63 2.21 -2.28 -33.94
CA GLU A 63 1.34 -3.08 -34.83
C GLU A 63 0.63 -4.17 -34.02
N LEU A 64 1.38 -4.88 -33.17
CA LEU A 64 0.82 -5.88 -32.27
C LEU A 64 -0.19 -5.26 -31.30
N VAL A 65 0.14 -4.14 -30.64
CA VAL A 65 -0.76 -3.47 -29.70
C VAL A 65 -2.04 -3.00 -30.41
N ASN A 66 -1.91 -2.39 -31.59
CA ASN A 66 -3.06 -1.92 -32.36
C ASN A 66 -3.95 -3.08 -32.84
N MET A 67 -3.34 -4.14 -33.39
CA MET A 67 -4.07 -5.34 -33.81
C MET A 67 -4.88 -5.93 -32.64
N ARG A 68 -4.31 -5.97 -31.43
CA ARG A 68 -5.03 -6.45 -30.24
C ARG A 68 -6.14 -5.51 -29.80
N LEU A 69 -5.92 -4.20 -29.85
CA LEU A 69 -6.96 -3.21 -29.55
C LEU A 69 -8.15 -3.35 -30.51
N ASP A 70 -7.88 -3.45 -31.80
CA ASP A 70 -8.90 -3.61 -32.83
C ASP A 70 -9.65 -4.94 -32.68
N GLN A 71 -8.96 -6.02 -32.30
CA GLN A 71 -9.60 -7.30 -31.98
C GLN A 71 -10.61 -7.18 -30.83
N LEU A 72 -10.23 -6.50 -29.73
CA LEU A 72 -11.13 -6.29 -28.59
C LEU A 72 -12.34 -5.42 -28.98
N ARG A 73 -12.11 -4.32 -29.71
CA ARG A 73 -13.17 -3.44 -30.20
C ARG A 73 -14.13 -4.17 -31.13
N HIS A 74 -13.61 -4.94 -32.07
CA HIS A 74 -14.40 -5.70 -33.03
C HIS A 74 -15.33 -6.71 -32.35
N ILE A 75 -14.85 -7.47 -31.36
CA ILE A 75 -15.68 -8.43 -30.63
C ILE A 75 -16.82 -7.72 -29.90
N ARG A 76 -16.56 -6.54 -29.31
CA ARG A 76 -17.59 -5.72 -28.67
C ARG A 76 -18.62 -5.19 -29.67
N GLU A 77 -18.16 -4.58 -30.76
CA GLU A 77 -19.02 -3.93 -31.75
C GLU A 77 -19.91 -4.92 -32.50
N THR A 78 -19.38 -6.11 -32.80
CA THR A 78 -20.13 -7.18 -33.46
C THR A 78 -20.98 -8.03 -32.49
N ASN A 79 -20.92 -7.72 -31.19
CA ASN A 79 -21.65 -8.40 -30.12
C ASN A 79 -21.56 -9.94 -30.20
N GLN A 80 -20.36 -10.47 -30.41
CA GLN A 80 -20.09 -11.92 -30.52
C GLN A 80 -20.29 -12.70 -29.19
N GLY A 81 -20.83 -12.04 -28.16
CA GLY A 81 -21.08 -12.61 -26.85
C GLY A 81 -19.87 -12.62 -25.93
N GLN A 82 -20.14 -12.89 -24.64
CA GLN A 82 -19.11 -12.88 -23.60
C GLN A 82 -18.04 -13.95 -23.81
N ARG A 83 -18.39 -15.13 -24.33
CA ARG A 83 -17.44 -16.23 -24.56
C ARG A 83 -16.29 -15.84 -25.50
N ALA A 84 -16.60 -15.15 -26.60
CA ALA A 84 -15.59 -14.68 -27.54
C ALA A 84 -14.63 -13.69 -26.88
N MET A 85 -15.16 -12.74 -26.10
CA MET A 85 -14.35 -11.77 -25.36
C MET A 85 -13.49 -12.43 -24.28
N ILE A 86 -14.06 -13.38 -23.53
CA ILE A 86 -13.34 -14.15 -22.52
C ILE A 86 -12.18 -14.92 -23.15
N PHE A 87 -12.40 -15.56 -24.30
CA PHE A 87 -11.36 -16.27 -25.03
C PHE A 87 -10.26 -15.33 -25.51
N ALA A 88 -10.62 -14.16 -26.06
CA ALA A 88 -9.66 -13.15 -26.47
C ALA A 88 -8.80 -12.67 -25.29
N LEU A 89 -9.42 -12.25 -24.18
CA LEU A 89 -8.69 -11.78 -23.00
C LEU A 89 -7.78 -12.87 -22.40
N ARG A 90 -8.24 -14.12 -22.32
CA ARG A 90 -7.42 -15.23 -21.80
C ARG A 90 -6.19 -15.53 -22.66
N THR A 91 -6.26 -15.27 -23.95
CA THR A 91 -5.17 -15.58 -24.90
C THR A 91 -4.24 -14.41 -25.16
N SER A 92 -4.73 -13.17 -25.06
CA SER A 92 -3.98 -11.97 -25.45
C SER A 92 -3.52 -11.09 -24.29
N LEU A 93 -4.11 -11.24 -23.09
CA LEU A 93 -3.79 -10.36 -21.96
C LEU A 93 -2.40 -10.68 -21.40
N ALA A 94 -1.40 -9.95 -21.88
CA ALA A 94 -0.04 -9.99 -21.41
C ALA A 94 0.33 -8.68 -20.71
N ARG A 95 1.14 -8.78 -19.66
CA ARG A 95 1.54 -7.65 -18.82
C ARG A 95 2.39 -6.62 -19.57
N ASN A 96 3.24 -7.08 -20.48
CA ASN A 96 4.10 -6.25 -21.33
C ASN A 96 3.88 -6.59 -22.81
N LEU A 97 2.64 -6.45 -23.29
CA LEU A 97 2.30 -6.69 -24.69
C LEU A 97 3.09 -5.73 -25.60
N GLY A 98 3.85 -6.28 -26.54
CA GLY A 98 4.60 -5.50 -27.52
C GLY A 98 5.60 -4.51 -26.91
N ASP A 99 6.14 -4.77 -25.72
CA ASP A 99 7.05 -3.86 -25.00
C ASP A 99 6.47 -2.48 -24.66
N MET A 100 5.15 -2.37 -24.51
CA MET A 100 4.45 -1.13 -24.12
C MET A 100 4.87 -0.54 -22.76
N ASN A 101 5.58 -1.31 -21.93
CA ASN A 101 6.06 -0.89 -20.62
C ASN A 101 7.49 -0.32 -20.64
N LYS A 102 8.13 -0.19 -21.80
CA LYS A 102 9.52 0.26 -21.89
C LYS A 102 9.69 1.67 -21.29
N PRO A 103 10.63 1.88 -20.33
CA PRO A 103 10.80 3.17 -19.67
C PRO A 103 11.15 4.33 -20.60
N THR A 104 11.71 4.06 -21.77
CA THR A 104 12.04 5.07 -22.79
C THR A 104 10.80 5.81 -23.26
N LEU A 105 9.66 5.11 -23.45
CA LEU A 105 8.39 5.73 -23.88
C LEU A 105 7.88 6.77 -22.87
N TYR A 106 8.05 6.51 -21.58
CA TYR A 106 7.60 7.38 -20.50
C TYR A 106 8.59 8.51 -20.19
N SER A 107 9.74 8.56 -20.87
CA SER A 107 10.71 9.65 -20.73
C SER A 107 10.50 10.79 -21.74
N TYR A 108 9.68 10.56 -22.78
CA TYR A 108 9.38 11.56 -23.82
C TYR A 108 8.51 12.70 -23.30
N THR A 109 7.53 12.38 -22.47
CA THR A 109 6.57 13.33 -21.91
C THR A 109 6.63 13.27 -20.39
N ARG A 110 6.39 14.39 -19.71
CA ARG A 110 6.40 14.41 -18.24
C ARG A 110 5.19 13.67 -17.66
N ILE A 111 4.10 13.58 -18.43
CA ILE A 111 2.91 12.84 -18.08
C ILE A 111 2.39 11.99 -19.25
N GLY A 112 1.96 10.76 -18.93
CA GLY A 112 1.45 9.80 -19.91
C GLY A 112 2.53 9.15 -20.79
N THR A 113 2.05 8.50 -21.84
CA THR A 113 2.83 7.84 -22.91
C THR A 113 2.06 7.96 -24.23
N LYS A 114 2.35 7.13 -25.23
CA LYS A 114 1.59 6.97 -26.48
C LYS A 114 0.10 6.70 -26.19
N GLN A 115 -0.78 7.39 -26.93
CA GLN A 115 -2.23 7.25 -26.78
C GLN A 115 -2.70 5.82 -27.06
N LEU A 116 -2.09 5.13 -28.03
CA LEU A 116 -2.41 3.73 -28.36
C LEU A 116 -2.30 2.79 -27.14
N ILE A 117 -1.28 2.99 -26.30
CA ILE A 117 -1.06 2.16 -25.09
C ILE A 117 -2.17 2.43 -24.07
N SER A 118 -2.49 3.71 -23.85
CA SER A 118 -3.59 4.11 -22.96
C SER A 118 -4.93 3.55 -23.44
N ASP A 119 -5.22 3.67 -24.74
CA ASP A 119 -6.45 3.17 -25.36
C ASP A 119 -6.59 1.65 -25.19
N TYR A 120 -5.51 0.89 -25.40
CA TYR A 120 -5.49 -0.56 -25.19
C TYR A 120 -5.78 -0.94 -23.73
N ILE A 121 -5.10 -0.30 -22.77
CA ILE A 121 -5.29 -0.58 -21.35
C ILE A 121 -6.72 -0.23 -20.91
N GLU A 122 -7.22 0.94 -21.31
CA GLU A 122 -8.59 1.37 -21.01
C GLU A 122 -9.63 0.44 -21.62
N GLU A 123 -9.42 0.00 -22.87
CA GLU A 123 -10.29 -0.94 -23.55
C GLU A 123 -10.31 -2.28 -22.80
N ALA A 124 -9.15 -2.84 -22.44
CA ALA A 124 -9.06 -4.07 -21.66
C ALA A 124 -9.80 -3.94 -20.31
N VAL A 125 -9.62 -2.83 -19.59
CA VAL A 125 -10.32 -2.55 -18.33
C VAL A 125 -11.83 -2.46 -18.52
N LYS A 126 -12.30 -1.79 -19.59
CA LYS A 126 -13.72 -1.71 -19.93
C LYS A 126 -14.31 -3.11 -20.16
N GLN A 127 -13.61 -3.96 -20.92
CA GLN A 127 -14.07 -5.32 -21.21
C GLN A 127 -14.10 -6.22 -19.96
N LEU A 128 -13.09 -6.11 -19.09
CA LEU A 128 -13.07 -6.86 -17.83
C LEU A 128 -14.26 -6.48 -16.92
N ASN A 129 -14.57 -5.18 -16.82
CA ASN A 129 -15.73 -4.72 -16.05
C ASN A 129 -17.05 -5.18 -16.69
N TRP A 130 -17.16 -5.10 -18.01
CA TRP A 130 -18.35 -5.56 -18.73
C TRP A 130 -18.66 -7.05 -18.48
N ILE A 131 -17.66 -7.94 -18.56
CA ILE A 131 -17.84 -9.37 -18.25
C ILE A 131 -18.33 -9.60 -16.81
N CYS A 132 -17.85 -8.80 -15.86
CA CYS A 132 -18.23 -8.89 -14.45
C CYS A 132 -19.68 -8.42 -14.21
N ASP A 133 -20.08 -7.31 -14.84
CA ASP A 133 -21.32 -6.61 -14.51
C ASP A 133 -22.52 -7.07 -15.35
N GLU A 134 -22.30 -7.50 -16.58
CA GLU A 134 -23.38 -7.95 -17.46
C GLU A 134 -23.92 -9.31 -17.02
N PRO A 135 -25.23 -9.43 -16.70
CA PRO A 135 -25.83 -10.71 -16.37
C PRO A 135 -25.70 -11.66 -17.56
N SER A 136 -25.31 -12.90 -17.29
CA SER A 136 -25.13 -13.92 -18.32
C SER A 136 -25.89 -15.16 -17.91
N ASP A 137 -26.82 -15.60 -18.74
CA ASP A 137 -27.49 -16.89 -18.58
C ASP A 137 -26.49 -18.06 -18.70
N GLU A 138 -25.33 -17.80 -19.32
CA GLU A 138 -24.30 -18.80 -19.61
C GLU A 138 -23.26 -19.01 -18.51
N HIS A 139 -23.06 -18.04 -17.60
CA HIS A 139 -22.03 -18.15 -16.56
C HIS A 139 -22.60 -17.75 -15.20
N ASP A 140 -22.59 -18.71 -14.28
CA ASP A 140 -22.89 -18.45 -12.87
C ASP A 140 -21.80 -17.56 -12.22
N LEU A 141 -22.12 -16.91 -11.11
CA LEU A 141 -21.17 -16.09 -10.35
C LEU A 141 -19.91 -16.88 -9.97
N ARG A 142 -20.04 -18.18 -9.70
CA ARG A 142 -18.90 -19.06 -9.43
C ARG A 142 -17.97 -19.17 -10.63
N GLU A 143 -18.51 -19.38 -11.83
CA GLU A 143 -17.70 -19.50 -13.05
C GLU A 143 -17.00 -18.18 -13.38
N LYS A 144 -17.69 -17.04 -13.20
CA LYS A 144 -17.06 -15.72 -13.33
C LYS A 144 -15.94 -15.55 -12.32
N HIS A 145 -16.15 -15.93 -11.06
CA HIS A 145 -15.10 -15.85 -10.05
C HIS A 145 -13.88 -16.71 -10.42
N ASP A 146 -14.08 -17.94 -10.87
CA ASP A 146 -13.01 -18.85 -11.26
C ASP A 146 -12.27 -18.35 -12.52
N LEU A 147 -12.98 -17.75 -13.48
CA LEU A 147 -12.40 -17.06 -14.63
C LEU A 147 -11.45 -15.94 -14.20
N PHE A 148 -11.90 -15.00 -13.36
CA PHE A 148 -11.06 -13.88 -12.93
C PHE A 148 -9.92 -14.32 -12.01
N MET A 149 -10.10 -15.40 -11.26
CA MET A 149 -9.02 -16.02 -10.48
C MET A 149 -7.92 -16.53 -11.40
N ASN A 150 -8.29 -17.24 -12.47
CA ASN A 150 -7.34 -17.73 -13.47
C ASN A 150 -6.66 -16.58 -14.23
N LEU A 151 -7.41 -15.56 -14.64
CA LEU A 151 -6.85 -14.36 -15.28
C LEU A 151 -5.83 -13.65 -14.38
N ARG A 152 -6.11 -13.53 -13.08
CA ARG A 152 -5.15 -12.95 -12.14
C ARG A 152 -3.88 -13.80 -12.02
N GLN A 153 -4.02 -15.13 -11.99
CA GLN A 153 -2.87 -16.03 -11.92
C GLN A 153 -2.00 -15.92 -13.19
N SER A 154 -2.61 -15.84 -14.37
CA SER A 154 -1.87 -15.72 -15.63
C SER A 154 -1.27 -14.33 -15.86
N PHE A 155 -1.96 -13.26 -15.47
CA PHE A 155 -1.47 -11.88 -15.62
C PHE A 155 -0.34 -11.55 -14.61
N GLY A 156 -0.35 -12.22 -13.46
CA GLY A 156 0.61 -12.00 -12.39
C GLY A 156 0.19 -10.87 -11.45
N ARG A 157 1.04 -10.62 -10.44
CA ARG A 157 0.80 -9.63 -9.38
C ARG A 157 2.04 -8.78 -9.15
N THR A 158 1.82 -7.52 -8.81
CA THR A 158 2.89 -6.57 -8.50
C THR A 158 3.28 -6.66 -7.03
N ALA A 159 4.58 -6.60 -6.78
CA ALA A 159 5.12 -6.39 -5.45
C ALA A 159 5.85 -5.05 -5.38
N LEU A 160 5.67 -4.33 -4.27
CA LEU A 160 6.47 -3.17 -3.93
C LEU A 160 7.65 -3.64 -3.07
N LEU A 161 8.87 -3.45 -3.57
CA LEU A 161 10.10 -3.81 -2.87
C LEU A 161 10.72 -2.57 -2.23
N LEU A 162 10.79 -2.55 -0.91
CA LEU A 162 11.37 -1.49 -0.10
C LEU A 162 12.78 -1.90 0.36
N SER A 163 13.77 -1.22 -0.21
CA SER A 163 15.18 -1.43 0.09
C SER A 163 15.56 -1.01 1.52
N GLY A 164 16.59 -1.64 2.07
CA GLY A 164 17.20 -1.20 3.33
C GLY A 164 18.11 0.03 3.12
N GLY A 165 18.38 0.76 4.19
CA GLY A 165 19.26 1.94 4.11
C GLY A 165 19.28 2.83 5.35
N GLY A 166 19.08 2.31 6.57
CA GLY A 166 19.00 3.14 7.78
C GLY A 166 17.93 4.23 7.68
N THR A 167 18.27 5.48 8.05
CA THR A 167 17.36 6.64 8.00
C THR A 167 16.87 7.01 6.60
N LEU A 168 17.54 6.55 5.53
CA LEU A 168 17.03 6.73 4.16
C LEU A 168 15.70 5.98 3.93
N GLY A 169 15.37 5.01 4.79
CA GLY A 169 14.09 4.33 4.78
C GLY A 169 12.88 5.27 4.93
N LEU A 170 13.07 6.48 5.47
CA LEU A 170 12.02 7.51 5.55
C LEU A 170 11.53 7.97 4.17
N HIS A 171 12.33 7.86 3.11
CA HIS A 171 11.88 8.16 1.76
C HIS A 171 10.79 7.19 1.28
N HIS A 172 10.83 5.93 1.74
CA HIS A 172 9.81 4.93 1.41
C HIS A 172 8.43 5.36 1.90
N MET A 173 8.35 6.07 3.02
CA MET A 173 7.09 6.63 3.52
C MET A 173 6.45 7.57 2.49
N GLY A 174 7.25 8.42 1.84
CA GLY A 174 6.77 9.29 0.76
C GLY A 174 6.31 8.52 -0.48
N VAL A 175 7.07 7.50 -0.88
CA VAL A 175 6.68 6.62 -2.00
C VAL A 175 5.33 5.95 -1.71
N ILE A 176 5.19 5.36 -0.52
CA ILE A 176 3.96 4.66 -0.11
C ILE A 176 2.80 5.65 0.00
N ARG A 177 2.99 6.83 0.61
CA ARG A 177 1.96 7.87 0.70
C ARG A 177 1.45 8.27 -0.68
N CYS A 178 2.36 8.51 -1.60
CA CYS A 178 2.01 8.86 -2.98
C CYS A 178 1.22 7.74 -3.68
N LEU A 179 1.66 6.48 -3.56
CA LEU A 179 0.98 5.34 -4.17
C LEU A 179 -0.38 5.07 -3.52
N HIS A 180 -0.49 5.24 -2.20
CA HIS A 180 -1.71 5.04 -1.45
C HIS A 180 -2.78 6.08 -1.84
N ASN A 181 -2.40 7.36 -1.89
CA ASN A 181 -3.31 8.46 -2.25
C ASN A 181 -3.88 8.28 -3.67
N GLU A 182 -3.06 7.79 -4.61
CA GLU A 182 -3.48 7.50 -5.98
C GLU A 182 -4.16 6.12 -6.14
N ARG A 183 -4.34 5.36 -5.06
CA ARG A 183 -4.90 3.99 -5.05
C ARG A 183 -4.12 2.98 -5.92
N LEU A 184 -2.80 3.16 -5.98
CA LEU A 184 -1.85 2.35 -6.75
C LEU A 184 -0.91 1.51 -5.87
N LEU A 185 -1.15 1.44 -4.56
CA LEU A 185 -0.29 0.68 -3.65
C LEU A 185 -0.49 -0.84 -3.87
N PRO A 186 0.54 -1.59 -4.33
CA PRO A 186 0.41 -3.02 -4.59
C PRO A 186 0.18 -3.84 -3.31
N ARG A 187 -0.69 -4.85 -3.38
CA ARG A 187 -1.08 -5.69 -2.23
C ARG A 187 0.06 -6.52 -1.62
N ILE A 188 1.15 -6.71 -2.36
CA ILE A 188 2.34 -7.45 -1.94
C ILE A 188 3.42 -6.44 -1.58
N LEU A 189 3.78 -6.40 -0.30
CA LEU A 189 4.84 -5.53 0.23
C LEU A 189 6.03 -6.42 0.60
N SER A 190 7.21 -6.08 0.11
CA SER A 190 8.44 -6.77 0.47
C SER A 190 9.44 -5.75 1.00
N GLY A 191 10.08 -6.04 2.13
CA GLY A 191 11.05 -5.13 2.72
C GLY A 191 12.27 -5.83 3.30
N ALA A 192 13.40 -5.13 3.30
CA ALA A 192 14.64 -5.53 3.97
C ALA A 192 15.11 -4.44 4.93
N SER A 193 15.59 -4.80 6.13
CA SER A 193 16.11 -3.83 7.12
C SER A 193 15.15 -2.65 7.35
N SER A 194 15.55 -1.39 7.12
CA SER A 194 14.66 -0.23 7.28
C SER A 194 13.45 -0.23 6.33
N GLY A 195 13.55 -0.85 5.16
CA GLY A 195 12.41 -1.07 4.26
C GLY A 195 11.42 -2.09 4.82
N ALA A 196 11.87 -3.06 5.62
CA ALA A 196 11.00 -4.00 6.34
C ALA A 196 10.21 -3.30 7.46
N ILE A 197 10.79 -2.29 8.12
CA ILE A 197 10.09 -1.48 9.12
C ILE A 197 8.91 -0.77 8.45
N MET A 198 9.17 -0.11 7.31
CA MET A 198 8.15 0.63 6.56
C MET A 198 7.09 -0.31 5.98
N ALA A 199 7.50 -1.47 5.45
CA ALA A 199 6.58 -2.49 4.96
C ALA A 199 5.68 -3.03 6.08
N ALA A 200 6.24 -3.31 7.26
CA ALA A 200 5.48 -3.79 8.41
C ALA A 200 4.53 -2.72 8.96
N LEU A 201 4.97 -1.47 9.06
CA LEU A 201 4.16 -0.35 9.52
C LEU A 201 2.86 -0.21 8.72
N VAL A 202 2.95 -0.41 7.40
CA VAL A 202 1.83 -0.34 6.46
C VAL A 202 1.07 -1.66 6.42
N GLY A 203 1.78 -2.79 6.40
CA GLY A 203 1.20 -4.13 6.30
C GLY A 203 0.35 -4.56 7.49
N THR A 204 0.59 -4.00 8.69
CA THR A 204 -0.23 -4.25 9.88
C THR A 204 -1.43 -3.31 10.02
N ARG A 205 -1.52 -2.25 9.20
CA ARG A 205 -2.59 -1.25 9.25
C ARG A 205 -3.64 -1.43 8.16
N THR A 206 -4.88 -1.10 8.50
CA THR A 206 -5.99 -0.96 7.54
C THR A 206 -5.80 0.26 6.65
N ASN A 207 -6.53 0.37 5.54
CA ASN A 207 -6.40 1.51 4.64
C ASN A 207 -6.74 2.84 5.34
N GLU A 208 -7.71 2.82 6.24
CA GLU A 208 -8.16 3.97 7.02
C GLU A 208 -7.08 4.41 8.03
N GLU A 209 -6.44 3.46 8.70
CA GLU A 209 -5.33 3.73 9.62
C GLU A 209 -4.07 4.23 8.89
N ILE A 210 -3.82 3.73 7.68
CA ILE A 210 -2.74 4.24 6.82
C ILE A 210 -3.02 5.70 6.46
N HIS A 211 -4.26 6.06 6.14
CA HIS A 211 -4.63 7.44 5.86
C HIS A 211 -4.38 8.35 7.07
N GLN A 212 -4.83 7.94 8.26
CA GLN A 212 -4.60 8.66 9.52
C GLN A 212 -3.11 8.83 9.84
N LEU A 213 -2.29 7.79 9.59
CA LEU A 213 -0.84 7.83 9.77
C LEU A 213 -0.18 8.93 8.92
N PHE A 214 -0.71 9.18 7.72
CA PHE A 214 -0.18 10.21 6.83
C PHE A 214 -0.66 11.63 7.18
N GLU A 215 -1.84 11.76 7.81
CA GLU A 215 -2.37 13.03 8.31
C GLU A 215 -1.68 13.48 9.60
N ASP A 216 -1.37 12.54 10.50
CA ASP A 216 -0.63 12.80 11.74
C ASP A 216 0.70 12.02 11.82
N PRO A 217 1.77 12.51 11.16
CA PRO A 217 3.09 11.91 11.25
C PRO A 217 3.73 11.98 12.65
N SER A 218 3.17 12.76 13.58
CA SER A 218 3.72 12.90 14.93
C SER A 218 3.46 11.66 15.80
N ALA A 219 2.52 10.82 15.40
CA ALA A 219 2.23 9.54 16.03
C ALA A 219 3.34 8.48 15.82
N ILE A 220 4.27 8.70 14.88
CA ILE A 220 5.39 7.77 14.65
C ILE A 220 6.50 8.09 15.64
N LYS A 221 6.85 7.10 16.48
CA LYS A 221 8.01 7.20 17.36
C LYS A 221 9.29 7.16 16.52
N LEU A 222 9.96 8.31 16.39
CA LEU A 222 11.19 8.49 15.61
C LEU A 222 12.47 8.09 16.36
N ASP A 223 12.34 7.80 17.65
CA ASP A 223 13.43 7.34 18.54
C ASP A 223 13.81 5.89 18.24
N VAL A 224 14.50 5.68 17.12
CA VAL A 224 14.82 4.35 16.57
C VAL A 224 16.25 3.92 16.92
N PHE A 225 17.18 4.88 17.01
CA PHE A 225 18.60 4.63 17.31
C PHE A 225 18.98 5.02 18.75
N GLU A 226 18.30 6.00 19.34
CA GLU A 226 18.51 6.47 20.71
C GLU A 226 17.18 6.93 21.34
N ARG A 227 17.08 6.94 22.67
CA ARG A 227 15.96 7.58 23.38
C ARG A 227 16.23 9.09 23.46
N ALA A 228 15.26 9.92 23.09
CA ALA A 228 15.42 11.38 23.13
C ALA A 228 15.74 11.93 24.55
N GLU A 229 15.34 11.19 25.59
CA GLU A 229 15.48 11.56 27.00
C GLU A 229 16.85 11.21 27.60
N GLU A 230 17.60 10.28 26.99
CA GLU A 230 18.92 9.82 27.44
C GLU A 230 19.88 9.68 26.24
N PRO A 231 20.45 10.80 25.72
CA PRO A 231 21.40 10.73 24.62
C PRO A 231 22.65 9.96 25.04
N GLU A 232 22.99 8.87 24.33
CA GLU A 232 24.18 8.11 24.67
C GLU A 232 25.44 8.88 24.29
N SER A 233 26.38 8.97 25.24
CA SER A 233 27.71 9.51 24.97
C SER A 233 28.40 8.70 23.86
N PRO A 234 29.11 9.34 22.92
CA PRO A 234 29.92 8.65 21.90
C PRO A 234 30.88 7.61 22.48
N PHE A 235 31.35 7.83 23.72
CA PHE A 235 32.20 6.88 24.45
C PHE A 235 31.43 5.61 24.86
N ALA A 236 30.17 5.73 25.27
CA ALA A 236 29.33 4.58 25.61
C ALA A 236 29.03 3.73 24.37
N ARG A 237 28.78 4.36 23.21
CA ARG A 237 28.60 3.65 21.92
C ARG A 237 29.88 2.92 21.49
N LEU A 238 31.04 3.57 21.63
CA LEU A 238 32.33 2.95 21.32
C LEU A 238 32.66 1.80 22.28
N TYR A 239 32.39 1.98 23.57
CA TYR A 239 32.56 0.93 24.58
C TYR A 239 31.66 -0.28 24.30
N ARG A 240 30.39 -0.04 23.93
CA ARG A 240 29.42 -1.09 23.56
C ARG A 240 29.82 -1.81 22.26
N LEU A 241 30.33 -1.08 21.27
CA LEU A 241 30.88 -1.67 20.05
C LEU A 241 32.08 -2.59 20.36
N LEU A 242 32.98 -2.16 21.24
CA LEU A 242 34.18 -2.92 21.60
C LEU A 242 33.87 -4.14 22.48
N THR A 243 32.85 -4.06 23.34
CA THR A 243 32.51 -5.13 24.29
C THR A 243 31.43 -6.09 23.82
N ARG A 244 30.45 -5.62 23.05
CA ARG A 244 29.27 -6.39 22.61
C ARG A 244 29.13 -6.51 21.10
N SER A 245 30.03 -5.93 20.31
CA SER A 245 29.96 -5.87 18.84
C SER A 245 28.65 -5.27 18.31
N GLN A 246 27.95 -4.49 19.11
CA GLN A 246 26.67 -3.84 18.79
C GLN A 246 26.81 -2.33 19.03
N LEU A 247 26.40 -1.53 18.05
CA LEU A 247 26.48 -0.05 18.11
C LEU A 247 25.24 0.62 18.71
N TYR A 248 24.10 -0.05 18.68
CA TYR A 248 22.81 0.48 19.13
C TYR A 248 22.16 -0.45 20.13
N ASP A 249 21.29 0.11 20.97
CA ASP A 249 20.50 -0.66 21.91
C ASP A 249 19.35 -1.38 21.20
N VAL A 250 19.38 -2.71 21.23
CA VAL A 250 18.36 -3.56 20.63
C VAL A 250 17.01 -3.35 21.31
N ASP A 251 16.99 -3.05 22.61
CA ASP A 251 15.76 -2.86 23.36
C ASP A 251 15.07 -1.53 22.99
N VAL A 252 15.84 -0.47 22.71
CA VAL A 252 15.29 0.81 22.23
C VAL A 252 14.60 0.64 20.87
N LEU A 253 15.24 -0.09 19.97
CA LEU A 253 14.64 -0.40 18.68
C LEU A 253 13.41 -1.31 18.86
N ALA A 254 13.46 -2.29 19.75
CA ALA A 254 12.34 -3.19 20.05
C ALA A 254 11.12 -2.41 20.51
N ASP A 255 11.33 -1.49 21.45
CA ASP A 255 10.28 -0.62 21.99
C ASP A 255 9.69 0.28 20.90
N ALA A 256 10.54 0.88 20.06
CA ALA A 256 10.09 1.71 18.95
C ALA A 256 9.28 0.91 17.91
N LEU A 257 9.74 -0.31 17.56
CA LEU A 257 9.04 -1.19 16.63
C LEU A 257 7.71 -1.68 17.19
N LYS A 258 7.67 -2.09 18.46
CA LYS A 258 6.43 -2.49 19.13
C LYS A 258 5.44 -1.34 19.23
N SER A 259 5.90 -0.15 19.59
CA SER A 259 5.07 1.05 19.65
C SER A 259 4.51 1.44 18.28
N ASN A 260 5.29 1.28 17.21
CA ASN A 260 4.90 1.72 15.87
C ASN A 260 4.11 0.64 15.10
N ILE A 261 4.46 -0.63 15.20
CA ILE A 261 3.87 -1.72 14.40
C ILE A 261 2.77 -2.44 15.19
N GLY A 262 2.90 -2.53 16.51
CA GLY A 262 2.09 -3.39 17.38
C GLY A 262 2.64 -4.82 17.48
N ASP A 263 2.10 -5.59 18.43
CA ASP A 263 2.40 -7.02 18.59
C ASP A 263 1.46 -7.88 17.71
N TYR A 264 1.56 -7.69 16.40
CA TYR A 264 0.86 -8.52 15.42
C TYR A 264 1.80 -9.57 14.84
N THR A 265 1.34 -10.81 14.81
CA THR A 265 1.97 -11.88 14.02
C THR A 265 1.73 -11.67 12.51
N PHE A 266 2.53 -12.29 11.65
CA PHE A 266 2.31 -12.21 10.19
C PHE A 266 0.93 -12.73 9.79
N GLN A 267 0.44 -13.78 10.45
CA GLN A 267 -0.88 -14.34 10.19
C GLN A 267 -2.00 -13.40 10.65
N GLU A 268 -1.88 -12.79 11.83
CA GLU A 268 -2.86 -11.81 12.33
C GLU A 268 -2.89 -10.57 11.44
N ALA A 269 -1.72 -10.04 11.07
CA ALA A 269 -1.61 -8.91 10.15
C ALA A 269 -2.29 -9.23 8.81
N PHE A 270 -2.02 -10.40 8.23
CA PHE A 270 -2.66 -10.83 6.98
C PHE A 270 -4.18 -11.00 7.13
N ASN A 271 -4.65 -11.60 8.23
CA ASN A 271 -6.08 -11.79 8.47
C ASN A 271 -6.81 -10.45 8.61
N ARG A 272 -6.17 -9.48 9.27
CA ARG A 272 -6.70 -8.14 9.51
C ARG A 272 -6.74 -7.29 8.24
N THR A 273 -5.63 -7.20 7.52
CA THR A 273 -5.44 -6.19 6.46
C THR A 273 -5.48 -6.78 5.06
N ARG A 274 -5.22 -8.08 4.93
CA ARG A 274 -5.01 -8.79 3.67
C ARG A 274 -3.86 -8.21 2.83
N TRP A 275 -2.92 -7.50 3.46
CA TRP A 275 -1.61 -7.19 2.87
C TRP A 275 -0.73 -8.43 2.94
N ILE A 276 -0.03 -8.74 1.85
CA ILE A 276 0.97 -9.81 1.84
C ILE A 276 2.30 -9.19 2.20
N LEU A 277 2.64 -9.26 3.48
CA LEU A 277 3.91 -8.77 4.01
C LEU A 277 5.00 -9.84 3.85
N ASN A 278 6.08 -9.48 3.18
CA ASN A 278 7.27 -10.27 3.02
C ASN A 278 8.47 -9.51 3.62
N ILE A 279 9.20 -10.16 4.51
CA ILE A 279 10.41 -9.59 5.09
C ILE A 279 11.57 -10.52 4.78
N THR A 280 12.59 -9.99 4.11
CA THR A 280 13.82 -10.72 3.82
C THR A 280 14.84 -10.44 4.90
N VAL A 281 15.35 -11.51 5.51
CA VAL A 281 16.36 -11.48 6.55
C VAL A 281 17.70 -11.97 6.01
N SER A 282 18.69 -11.07 6.02
CA SER A 282 20.06 -11.40 5.66
C SER A 282 20.74 -12.16 6.80
N SER A 283 21.52 -13.19 6.48
CA SER A 283 22.35 -13.87 7.47
C SER A 283 23.68 -13.14 7.68
N SER A 284 24.27 -13.32 8.86
CA SER A 284 25.56 -12.78 9.25
C SER A 284 26.75 -13.57 8.69
N THR A 285 26.51 -14.78 8.17
CA THR A 285 27.54 -15.66 7.60
C THR A 285 27.39 -15.78 6.09
N LEU A 286 28.53 -15.74 5.38
CA LEU A 286 28.62 -15.84 3.91
C LEU A 286 28.00 -17.12 3.32
N TYR A 287 27.80 -18.16 4.14
CA TYR A 287 27.30 -19.47 3.71
C TYR A 287 25.85 -19.75 4.09
N ASP A 288 25.21 -18.87 4.86
CA ASP A 288 23.86 -19.09 5.34
C ASP A 288 22.84 -18.40 4.42
N MET A 289 21.79 -19.12 4.06
CA MET A 289 20.83 -18.68 3.06
C MET A 289 19.94 -17.55 3.62
N PRO A 290 19.61 -16.52 2.82
CA PRO A 290 18.68 -15.48 3.24
C PRO A 290 17.33 -16.10 3.55
N ARG A 291 16.71 -15.67 4.66
CA ARG A 291 15.40 -16.18 5.10
C ARG A 291 14.29 -15.24 4.63
N LEU A 292 13.22 -15.80 4.06
CA LEU A 292 12.00 -15.07 3.73
C LEU A 292 10.92 -15.35 4.76
N LEU A 293 10.42 -14.30 5.40
CA LEU A 293 9.44 -14.38 6.47
C LEU A 293 8.14 -13.72 6.02
N ASN A 294 7.06 -14.50 6.01
CA ASN A 294 5.72 -14.06 5.66
C ASN A 294 4.66 -14.90 6.38
N TYR A 295 3.38 -14.64 6.12
CA TYR A 295 2.26 -15.37 6.73
C TYR A 295 2.22 -16.87 6.40
N ILE A 296 2.97 -17.34 5.40
CA ILE A 296 3.06 -18.77 5.02
C ILE A 296 4.25 -19.43 5.72
N THR A 297 5.43 -18.81 5.67
CA THR A 297 6.68 -19.38 6.17
C THR A 297 6.88 -19.18 7.67
N ALA A 298 6.29 -18.12 8.24
CA ALA A 298 6.45 -17.73 9.64
C ALA A 298 5.16 -17.09 10.20
N PRO A 299 4.02 -17.82 10.21
CA PRO A 299 2.71 -17.27 10.58
C PRO A 299 2.66 -16.69 11.99
N ASP A 300 3.27 -17.38 12.97
CA ASP A 300 3.18 -17.06 14.41
C ASP A 300 4.27 -16.09 14.88
N VAL A 301 5.10 -15.59 13.96
CA VAL A 301 6.18 -14.66 14.31
C VAL A 301 5.66 -13.23 14.30
N ALA A 302 5.91 -12.49 15.38
CA ALA A 302 5.58 -11.07 15.48
C ALA A 302 6.36 -10.25 14.44
N ALA A 303 5.65 -9.44 13.65
CA ALA A 303 6.25 -8.56 12.64
C ALA A 303 7.20 -7.53 13.26
N SER A 304 6.93 -7.10 14.51
CA SER A 304 7.73 -6.14 15.29
C SER A 304 9.06 -6.73 15.80
N THR A 305 9.13 -8.04 16.05
CA THR A 305 10.26 -8.68 16.74
C THR A 305 11.38 -9.12 15.78
N LEU A 306 11.14 -8.99 14.47
CA LEU A 306 11.98 -9.58 13.44
C LEU A 306 13.31 -8.85 13.20
N GLN A 307 13.29 -7.51 13.22
CA GLN A 307 14.50 -6.71 13.03
C GLN A 307 15.49 -6.84 14.19
N LEU A 308 15.00 -7.17 15.39
CA LEU A 308 15.85 -7.42 16.56
C LEU A 308 16.77 -8.63 16.34
N ARG A 309 16.26 -9.64 15.61
CA ARG A 309 17.04 -10.82 15.22
C ARG A 309 18.01 -10.52 14.09
N GLU A 310 17.75 -9.53 13.23
CA GLU A 310 18.69 -9.07 12.20
C GLU A 310 19.85 -8.26 12.79
N LEU A 311 19.55 -7.34 13.71
CA LEU A 311 20.53 -6.41 14.27
C LEU A 311 21.35 -7.01 15.42
N GLY A 312 20.81 -8.01 16.12
CA GLY A 312 21.55 -8.74 17.15
C GLY A 312 22.77 -9.53 16.64
N ILE A 313 22.92 -9.71 15.32
CA ILE A 313 23.92 -10.61 14.70
C ILE A 313 24.82 -9.90 13.67
N MET A 314 24.75 -8.57 13.52
CA MET A 314 25.63 -7.84 12.57
C MET A 314 26.90 -7.33 13.28
N PRO A 315 28.10 -7.91 13.03
CA PRO A 315 29.28 -7.62 13.86
C PRO A 315 29.94 -6.26 13.59
N SER A 316 29.46 -5.48 12.61
CA SER A 316 30.09 -4.20 12.25
C SER A 316 29.21 -3.32 11.34
N VAL A 317 29.13 -2.02 11.67
CA VAL A 317 28.47 -1.00 10.85
C VAL A 317 29.06 -0.87 9.44
N LEU A 318 30.35 -1.20 9.28
CA LEU A 318 31.00 -1.27 7.97
C LEU A 318 30.36 -2.30 7.06
N ASN A 319 30.02 -3.49 7.56
CA ASN A 319 29.34 -4.51 6.78
C ASN A 319 27.91 -4.09 6.41
N MET A 320 27.21 -3.38 7.30
CA MET A 320 25.89 -2.81 7.00
C MET A 320 25.95 -1.77 5.89
N VAL A 321 26.90 -0.81 5.97
CA VAL A 321 27.10 0.22 4.95
C VAL A 321 27.54 -0.41 3.63
N GLN A 322 28.47 -1.35 3.65
CA GLN A 322 28.91 -2.07 2.46
C GLN A 322 27.76 -2.87 1.84
N SER A 323 26.92 -3.52 2.64
CA SER A 323 25.73 -4.22 2.14
C SER A 323 24.75 -3.25 1.47
N ILE A 324 24.51 -2.06 2.05
CA ILE A 324 23.61 -1.06 1.45
C ILE A 324 24.18 -0.55 0.11
N LEU A 325 25.48 -0.29 0.04
CA LEU A 325 26.14 0.24 -1.16
C LEU A 325 26.30 -0.79 -2.28
N SER A 326 26.43 -2.07 -1.94
CA SER A 326 26.65 -3.16 -2.91
C SER A 326 25.36 -3.82 -3.41
N GLN A 327 24.20 -3.45 -2.85
CA GLN A 327 22.91 -4.00 -3.26
C GLN A 327 22.56 -3.59 -4.69
N LYS A 328 22.47 -4.59 -5.58
CA LYS A 328 21.89 -4.42 -6.92
C LYS A 328 20.38 -4.52 -6.81
N TYR A 329 19.72 -3.37 -6.71
CA TYR A 329 18.27 -3.30 -6.85
C TYR A 329 17.92 -3.23 -8.34
N SER A 330 17.11 -4.18 -8.80
CA SER A 330 16.54 -4.20 -10.14
C SER A 330 15.08 -4.61 -10.05
N GLY A 331 14.25 -3.98 -10.85
CA GLY A 331 12.83 -4.25 -11.00
C GLY A 331 12.29 -3.46 -12.18
N ASP A 332 11.08 -3.79 -12.62
CA ASP A 332 10.44 -3.17 -13.79
C ASP A 332 10.42 -1.63 -13.68
N ILE A 333 10.17 -1.12 -12.47
CA ILE A 333 10.16 0.30 -12.15
C ILE A 333 11.00 0.53 -10.89
N THR A 334 12.12 1.24 -11.04
CA THR A 334 12.97 1.63 -9.90
C THR A 334 12.74 3.11 -9.57
N ILE A 335 12.37 3.38 -8.32
CA ILE A 335 12.18 4.74 -7.78
C ILE A 335 13.39 5.07 -6.92
N VAL A 336 14.17 6.06 -7.33
CA VAL A 336 15.35 6.53 -6.60
C VAL A 336 15.12 7.99 -6.21
N PRO A 337 14.98 8.30 -4.91
CA PRO A 337 14.89 9.68 -4.44
C PRO A 337 16.23 10.41 -4.61
N GLU A 338 16.17 11.73 -4.71
CA GLU A 338 17.36 12.57 -4.77
C GLU A 338 18.00 12.64 -3.37
N ILE A 339 19.08 11.88 -3.16
CA ILE A 339 19.78 11.78 -1.87
C ILE A 339 20.99 12.71 -1.89
N GLY A 340 21.10 13.60 -0.90
CA GLY A 340 22.28 14.45 -0.71
C GLY A 340 23.43 13.72 -0.02
N TYR A 341 24.68 14.03 -0.36
CA TYR A 341 25.87 13.40 0.24
C TYR A 341 25.94 13.53 1.76
N THR A 342 25.46 14.64 2.33
CA THR A 342 25.43 14.86 3.78
C THR A 342 24.42 13.96 4.51
N GLN A 343 23.47 13.35 3.79
CA GLN A 343 22.49 12.43 4.37
C GLN A 343 23.11 11.06 4.66
N PHE A 344 24.10 10.63 3.89
CA PHE A 344 24.84 9.40 4.15
C PHE A 344 25.60 9.43 5.48
N LEU A 345 26.07 10.60 5.92
CA LEU A 345 26.72 10.76 7.22
C LEU A 345 25.74 10.65 8.40
N LYS A 346 24.44 10.84 8.16
CA LYS A 346 23.36 10.78 9.16
C LYS A 346 22.52 9.50 9.06
N LEU A 347 23.04 8.48 8.37
CA LEU A 347 22.32 7.24 8.06
C LEU A 347 21.88 6.45 9.30
N LEU A 348 22.67 6.58 10.38
CA LEU A 348 22.51 5.82 11.62
C LEU A 348 22.32 6.73 12.84
N SER A 349 21.84 7.95 12.62
CA SER A 349 21.49 8.90 13.69
C SER A 349 19.97 9.03 13.76
N ASN A 350 19.41 9.36 14.92
CA ASN A 350 17.98 9.65 15.02
C ASN A 350 17.58 10.78 14.05
N PRO A 351 16.52 10.58 13.25
CA PRO A 351 16.06 11.58 12.31
C PRO A 351 15.33 12.73 13.03
N THR A 352 15.58 13.96 12.62
CA THR A 352 14.80 15.11 13.10
C THR A 352 13.44 15.16 12.38
N PRO A 353 12.39 15.77 12.98
CA PRO A 353 11.09 15.93 12.31
C PRO A 353 11.20 16.63 10.95
N GLU A 354 12.05 17.65 10.85
CA GLU A 354 12.34 18.35 9.59
C GLU A 354 12.99 17.45 8.54
N PHE A 355 13.90 16.57 8.95
CA PHE A 355 14.51 15.59 8.06
C PHE A 355 13.48 14.59 7.56
N CYS A 356 12.59 14.12 8.44
CA CYS A 356 11.50 13.22 8.07
C CYS A 356 10.60 13.85 7.01
N LEU A 357 10.14 15.09 7.23
CA LEU A 357 9.32 15.80 6.26
C LEU A 357 10.01 15.93 4.90
N LYS A 358 11.29 16.32 4.90
CA LYS A 358 12.08 16.45 3.66
C LYS A 358 12.25 15.11 2.94
N ALA A 359 12.51 14.03 3.67
CA ALA A 359 12.66 12.69 3.10
C ALA A 359 11.34 12.18 2.48
N VAL A 360 10.21 12.41 3.17
CA VAL A 360 8.87 12.07 2.66
C VAL A 360 8.59 12.84 1.36
N ILE A 361 8.78 14.16 1.35
CA ILE A 361 8.56 14.98 0.15
C ILE A 361 9.48 14.56 -1.00
N ALA A 362 10.73 14.22 -0.72
CA ALA A 362 11.67 13.75 -1.74
C ALA A 362 11.23 12.40 -2.32
N GLY A 363 10.74 11.47 -1.49
CA GLY A 363 10.17 10.19 -1.92
C GLY A 363 8.92 10.36 -2.81
N GLU A 364 8.02 11.27 -2.45
CA GLU A 364 6.85 11.60 -3.27
C GLU A 364 7.23 12.17 -4.63
N LYS A 365 8.10 13.18 -4.64
CA LYS A 365 8.55 13.84 -5.88
C LYS A 365 9.26 12.87 -6.82
N ALA A 366 10.00 11.90 -6.29
CA ALA A 366 10.61 10.84 -7.08
C ALA A 366 9.54 9.92 -7.71
N THR A 367 8.47 9.64 -6.98
CA THR A 367 7.35 8.80 -7.41
C THR A 367 6.48 9.48 -8.46
N TRP A 368 6.23 10.80 -8.35
CA TRP A 368 5.42 11.57 -9.32
C TRP A 368 5.94 11.43 -10.75
N LYS A 369 7.26 11.47 -10.93
CA LYS A 369 7.94 11.30 -12.24
C LYS A 369 7.68 9.93 -12.88
N LYS A 370 7.32 8.92 -12.07
CA LYS A 370 7.06 7.53 -12.51
C LYS A 370 5.59 7.15 -12.43
N MET A 371 4.70 8.08 -12.09
CA MET A 371 3.29 7.76 -11.86
C MET A 371 2.59 7.19 -13.10
N SER A 372 2.88 7.74 -14.29
CA SER A 372 2.27 7.28 -15.55
C SER A 372 2.60 5.82 -15.87
N ILE A 373 3.88 5.44 -15.71
CA ILE A 373 4.31 4.06 -15.96
C ILE A 373 3.73 3.11 -14.91
N ILE A 374 3.69 3.53 -13.64
CA ILE A 374 3.09 2.75 -12.53
C ILE A 374 1.59 2.53 -12.77
N LYS A 375 0.85 3.57 -13.14
CA LYS A 375 -0.58 3.49 -13.49
C LYS A 375 -0.81 2.46 -14.59
N ASN A 376 -0.07 2.55 -15.70
CA ASN A 376 -0.21 1.63 -16.82
C ASN A 376 0.09 0.17 -16.45
N HIS A 377 1.09 -0.08 -15.61
CA HIS A 377 1.42 -1.45 -15.15
C HIS A 377 0.34 -2.04 -14.24
N LEU A 378 -0.29 -1.21 -13.41
CA LEU A 378 -1.17 -1.67 -12.34
C LEU A 378 -2.65 -1.68 -12.72
N GLN A 379 -3.08 -0.84 -13.68
CA GLN A 379 -4.50 -0.58 -13.92
C GLN A 379 -5.31 -1.85 -14.22
N ILE A 380 -4.78 -2.75 -15.06
CA ILE A 380 -5.41 -4.03 -15.40
C ILE A 380 -5.45 -4.95 -14.18
N GLU A 381 -4.32 -5.09 -13.46
CA GLU A 381 -4.23 -5.94 -12.26
C GLU A 381 -5.20 -5.49 -11.16
N LEU A 382 -5.21 -4.19 -10.85
CA LEU A 382 -6.08 -3.61 -9.83
C LEU A 382 -7.55 -3.74 -10.21
N THR A 383 -7.88 -3.67 -11.51
CA THR A 383 -9.23 -3.93 -12.01
C THR A 383 -9.64 -5.38 -11.77
N ILE A 384 -8.76 -6.34 -12.06
CA ILE A 384 -9.03 -7.76 -11.80
C ILE A 384 -9.23 -8.02 -10.30
N ASP A 385 -8.38 -7.45 -9.44
CA ASP A 385 -8.52 -7.59 -7.99
C ASP A 385 -9.81 -6.94 -7.46
N ALA A 386 -10.21 -5.78 -7.98
CA ALA A 386 -11.47 -5.13 -7.65
C ALA A 386 -12.69 -5.98 -8.08
N ILE A 387 -12.64 -6.56 -9.27
CA ILE A 387 -13.68 -7.48 -9.78
C ILE A 387 -13.81 -8.70 -8.85
N LEU A 388 -12.69 -9.34 -8.51
CA LEU A 388 -12.70 -10.49 -7.59
C LEU A 388 -13.29 -10.13 -6.23
N TYR A 389 -13.00 -8.94 -5.71
CA TYR A 389 -13.62 -8.45 -4.49
C TYR A 389 -15.14 -8.27 -4.62
N ARG A 390 -15.61 -7.62 -5.69
CA ARG A 390 -17.06 -7.46 -5.97
C ARG A 390 -17.78 -8.81 -6.10
N LEU A 391 -17.20 -9.76 -6.83
CA LEU A 391 -17.78 -11.09 -7.01
C LEU A 391 -17.89 -11.86 -5.69
N ARG A 392 -16.88 -11.75 -4.81
CA ARG A 392 -16.95 -12.34 -3.46
C ARG A 392 -18.06 -11.73 -2.62
N LEU A 393 -18.24 -10.41 -2.66
CA LEU A 393 -19.32 -9.74 -1.95
C LEU A 393 -20.70 -10.17 -2.47
N ARG A 394 -20.88 -10.24 -3.80
CA ARG A 394 -22.13 -10.72 -4.41
C ARG A 394 -22.47 -12.14 -3.96
N ARG A 395 -21.47 -13.04 -3.99
CA ARG A 395 -21.62 -14.43 -3.52
C ARG A 395 -21.97 -14.54 -2.03
N LEU A 396 -21.36 -13.71 -1.18
CA LEU A 396 -21.72 -13.66 0.25
C LEU A 396 -23.14 -13.15 0.45
N GLY A 397 -23.58 -12.19 -0.36
CA GLY A 397 -24.96 -11.73 -0.40
C GLY A 397 -25.93 -12.86 -0.70
N GLU A 398 -25.69 -13.62 -1.78
CA GLU A 398 -26.53 -14.77 -2.16
C GLU A 398 -26.60 -15.85 -1.07
N LEU A 399 -25.48 -16.17 -0.41
CA LEU A 399 -25.46 -17.13 0.69
C LEU A 399 -26.28 -16.66 1.90
N SER A 400 -26.25 -15.35 2.19
CA SER A 400 -27.04 -14.75 3.27
C SER A 400 -28.55 -14.84 2.99
N TYR A 401 -28.97 -14.60 1.74
CA TYR A 401 -30.37 -14.72 1.32
C TYR A 401 -30.83 -16.19 1.17
N GLY A 402 -29.94 -17.10 0.75
CA GLY A 402 -30.24 -18.52 0.53
C GLY A 402 -30.38 -19.38 1.79
N THR A 403 -30.15 -18.82 2.99
CA THR A 403 -30.28 -19.55 4.27
C THR A 403 -31.70 -19.49 4.87
N ILE A 404 -32.66 -18.82 4.23
CA ILE A 404 -34.08 -19.00 4.56
C ILE A 404 -34.60 -20.22 3.78
N ARG A 405 -34.41 -21.42 4.34
CA ARG A 405 -35.11 -22.61 3.85
C ARG A 405 -36.61 -22.52 4.22
N PRO A 406 -37.54 -22.72 3.27
CA PRO A 406 -38.96 -22.86 3.57
C PRO A 406 -39.16 -24.27 4.17
N GLY A 407 -39.27 -24.33 5.49
CA GLY A 407 -39.33 -25.63 6.18
C GLY A 407 -39.56 -25.51 7.66
N LEU A 408 -40.45 -24.61 8.08
CA LEU A 408 -41.07 -24.61 9.41
C LEU A 408 -42.30 -23.69 9.41
N GLU A 409 -43.23 -23.92 8.48
CA GLU A 409 -44.62 -23.56 8.74
C GLU A 409 -45.26 -24.66 9.58
N SER A 410 -45.55 -24.31 10.84
CA SER A 410 -46.67 -24.77 11.68
C SER A 410 -46.22 -24.92 13.14
N ARG A 411 -46.11 -23.77 13.82
CA ARG A 411 -46.65 -23.61 15.18
C ARG A 411 -46.81 -22.12 15.51
N SER A 412 -48.04 -21.67 15.32
CA SER A 412 -48.72 -20.62 16.09
C SER A 412 -48.03 -19.25 16.19
N VAL A 413 -48.18 -18.47 15.13
CA VAL A 413 -48.31 -17.01 15.22
C VAL A 413 -49.71 -16.72 15.76
N SER A 414 -49.88 -16.73 17.09
CA SER A 414 -51.13 -16.26 17.70
C SER A 414 -50.96 -15.61 19.07
N GLU A 415 -49.75 -15.35 19.56
CA GLU A 415 -49.54 -14.50 20.74
C GLU A 415 -48.24 -13.71 20.61
N LEU A 416 -48.34 -12.48 20.07
CA LEU A 416 -47.51 -11.33 20.45
C LEU A 416 -48.10 -10.10 19.75
N ASN A 417 -49.19 -9.64 20.34
CA ASN A 417 -49.89 -8.42 19.97
C ASN A 417 -49.06 -7.22 20.45
N LEU A 418 -48.45 -6.49 19.52
CA LEU A 418 -47.80 -5.20 19.77
C LEU A 418 -48.88 -4.11 19.86
N GLN A 419 -49.17 -3.65 21.07
CA GLN A 419 -49.89 -2.39 21.27
C GLN A 419 -48.92 -1.21 21.31
N GLN A 420 -49.26 -0.21 20.49
CA GLN A 420 -48.58 1.05 20.19
C GLN A 420 -48.56 2.06 21.37
N PRO A 421 -47.73 3.12 21.31
CA PRO A 421 -47.43 4.00 22.44
C PRO A 421 -48.50 5.08 22.66
N SER A 422 -48.61 5.58 23.89
CA SER A 422 -49.47 6.72 24.27
C SER A 422 -48.67 8.03 24.48
N PRO A 423 -49.27 9.23 24.25
CA PRO A 423 -48.55 10.51 24.13
C PRO A 423 -48.60 11.40 25.40
N ALA A 424 -47.81 12.49 25.36
CA ALA A 424 -47.53 13.48 26.41
C ALA A 424 -48.73 14.20 27.07
N ILE A 425 -48.52 14.75 28.29
CA ILE A 425 -49.01 16.06 28.80
C ILE A 425 -48.14 16.53 30.00
N THR A 426 -47.78 17.81 29.95
CA THR A 426 -47.00 18.60 30.94
C THR A 426 -47.89 19.18 32.05
N LYS A 427 -47.44 19.19 33.33
CA LYS A 427 -47.51 20.35 34.25
C LYS A 427 -46.90 20.07 35.66
N SER A 428 -46.08 21.04 36.08
CA SER A 428 -45.61 21.47 37.42
C SER A 428 -46.30 20.94 38.68
N LEU A 429 -45.53 20.69 39.76
CA LEU A 429 -45.58 21.42 41.05
C LEU A 429 -44.67 20.81 42.16
N THR A 430 -43.78 21.68 42.69
CA THR A 430 -43.32 21.87 44.08
C THR A 430 -42.61 20.80 44.93
N LEU A 431 -41.47 21.26 45.44
CA LEU A 431 -40.75 20.92 46.67
C LEU A 431 -41.65 20.77 47.91
N GLN A 432 -41.11 19.99 48.87
CA GLN A 432 -41.47 19.90 50.29
C GLN A 432 -42.81 19.25 50.61
N ASP A 433 -42.76 17.93 50.88
CA ASP A 433 -43.29 17.34 52.11
C ASP A 433 -42.85 15.87 52.15
N ARG A 434 -42.13 15.47 53.20
CA ARG A 434 -42.65 14.60 54.28
C ARG A 434 -42.92 13.18 53.78
N GLU A 435 -42.43 12.10 54.37
CA GLU A 435 -42.01 11.82 55.74
C GLU A 435 -41.30 10.46 55.66
N ARG A 436 -40.18 10.26 56.35
CA ARG A 436 -40.17 9.61 57.67
C ARG A 436 -41.10 8.39 57.78
N LYS A 437 -40.44 7.27 58.05
CA LYS A 437 -40.87 6.21 58.97
C LYS A 437 -42.13 5.42 58.57
N ALA A 438 -41.87 4.33 57.86
CA ALA A 438 -42.55 3.05 58.03
C ALA A 438 -41.48 1.97 57.84
N THR A 439 -41.23 0.97 58.68
CA THR A 439 -41.75 0.58 59.98
C THR A 439 -40.71 -0.40 60.57
N LYS A 440 -40.33 -0.22 61.84
CA LYS A 440 -39.63 -1.22 62.66
C LYS A 440 -40.64 -2.27 63.16
N ARG A 441 -40.32 -3.55 63.00
CA ARG A 441 -40.66 -4.73 63.84
C ARG A 441 -39.85 -5.89 63.22
N GLY A 442 -38.98 -6.65 63.85
CA GLY A 442 -38.61 -6.85 65.26
C GLY A 442 -38.27 -8.35 65.42
N LEU A 443 -37.02 -8.67 65.77
CA LEU A 443 -36.55 -9.95 66.35
C LEU A 443 -35.16 -9.64 66.95
N LEU A 444 -35.08 -9.38 68.27
CA LEU A 444 -34.56 -10.29 69.32
C LEU A 444 -33.15 -10.82 69.01
N MET A 445 -32.13 -10.77 69.89
CA MET A 445 -32.07 -10.46 71.31
C MET A 445 -30.60 -10.25 71.77
N THR A 446 -30.46 -9.63 72.95
CA THR A 446 -29.34 -9.70 73.94
C THR A 446 -27.98 -9.07 73.64
N ALA A 447 -27.75 -7.96 74.33
CA ALA A 447 -26.47 -7.32 74.71
C ALA A 447 -26.02 -7.87 76.10
N PRO A 448 -25.10 -7.25 76.89
CA PRO A 448 -24.22 -6.10 76.64
C PRO A 448 -22.79 -6.22 77.26
N ASP A 449 -22.05 -5.11 77.19
CA ASP A 449 -21.10 -4.61 78.19
C ASP A 449 -19.74 -5.33 78.32
N SER A 450 -18.59 -4.65 78.39
CA SER A 450 -18.29 -3.23 78.58
C SER A 450 -16.76 -3.02 78.59
N GLN A 451 -16.37 -1.73 78.57
CA GLN A 451 -15.09 -1.19 79.07
C GLN A 451 -13.83 -1.46 78.22
N LEU A 452 -12.81 -0.61 78.13
CA LEU A 452 -12.46 0.74 78.59
C LEU A 452 -11.06 1.00 78.00
N LEU A 453 -10.70 2.29 77.82
CA LEU A 453 -9.34 2.86 78.03
C LEU A 453 -8.16 2.21 77.27
N LYS A 454 -7.38 2.92 76.46
CA LYS A 454 -6.80 4.25 76.64
C LYS A 454 -6.17 4.68 75.32
#